data_AF-A0A6A4P2K8-F1
#
_entry.id   AF-A0A6A4P2K8-F1
#
_cell.length_a   1.000
_cell.length_b   1.000
_cell.length_c   1.000
_cell.angle_alpha   90.00
_cell.angle_beta   90.00
_cell.angle_gamma   90.00
#
_symmetry.space_group_name_H-M   'P 1'
#
loop_
_entity.id
_entity.type
_entity.pdbx_description
1 polymer ?
#
loop_
_entity_poly.entity_id
_entity_poly.type
_entity_poly.pdbx_seq_one_letter_code
_entity_poly.pdbx_strand_id
1 'polypeptide(L)'
;MASGILNLGYLGLQTLEHVMRVCRTWDSIISLMPKGGETIWGNLDWSPKDGNNCDHEKKGPVKHFASDGTQYSSYTQEGLQVKEAMKHGRIISLGNAVSQLPDSLVTPLDLEAILWKSNSDTFNLSHEDVRTEYDEMIRESIRKGGKKKVYTERTVFDLLNFVAPKMMKRAEAHFSHGIAANLDDPKYSHYKYWSNPLESRLPNAPDMEIYCLYGVDIPTERSHAYKLSHSDKRNSIPFQIDNSADREKDHCLQNGVNFVDGDESVPVISAGFMCAKGWRGRTRFNPHGIATYIREYKHKQQGIESGESFNIMGNVALVEDILRVAAGAKGEDISGDRIFSDIMRISERINLIL
;
A
#
# COMPACT_ATOMS: atom_id res chain seq x y z
N MET A 1 -2.77 -0.41 13.01
CA MET A 1 -1.86 -0.47 14.21
C MET A 1 -1.08 0.82 14.51
N ALA A 2 -0.89 1.76 13.58
CA ALA A 2 -0.04 2.94 13.79
C ALA A 2 -0.57 4.00 14.78
N SER A 3 -1.89 4.03 15.06
CA SER A 3 -2.51 5.13 15.82
C SER A 3 -2.34 5.03 17.35
N GLY A 4 -1.97 3.87 17.91
CA GLY A 4 -1.95 3.65 19.36
C GLY A 4 -0.64 4.03 20.06
N ILE A 5 0.50 3.97 19.35
CA ILE A 5 1.84 4.04 19.97
C ILE A 5 2.35 5.49 20.09
N LEU A 6 1.80 6.44 19.33
CA LEU A 6 2.36 7.79 19.19
C LEU A 6 1.80 8.84 20.17
N ASN A 7 0.96 8.46 21.13
CA ASN A 7 0.23 9.41 21.99
C ASN A 7 0.92 9.82 23.31
N LEU A 8 2.20 9.51 23.52
CA LEU A 8 2.97 9.92 24.72
C LEU A 8 4.16 10.82 24.33
N GLY A 9 4.00 12.13 24.47
CA GLY A 9 4.86 13.15 23.84
C GLY A 9 6.36 13.20 24.22
N TYR A 10 6.82 12.58 25.31
CA TYR A 10 8.26 12.56 25.69
C TYR A 10 8.89 11.17 25.56
N LEU A 11 8.26 10.16 26.17
CA LEU A 11 8.62 8.74 25.98
C LEU A 11 8.52 8.30 24.51
N GLY A 12 7.56 8.87 23.77
CA GLY A 12 7.33 8.60 22.36
C GLY A 12 8.45 9.07 21.45
N LEU A 13 9.24 10.10 21.81
CA LEU A 13 10.28 10.60 20.90
C LEU A 13 11.54 9.77 20.94
N GLN A 14 12.03 9.41 22.13
CA GLN A 14 13.17 8.47 22.26
C GLN A 14 12.80 7.09 21.73
N THR A 15 11.57 6.64 21.99
CA THR A 15 11.05 5.40 21.41
C THR A 15 10.98 5.50 19.89
N LEU A 16 10.52 6.63 19.34
CA LEU A 16 10.45 6.85 17.90
C LEU A 16 11.83 6.90 17.25
N GLU A 17 12.80 7.60 17.85
CA GLU A 17 14.19 7.63 17.36
C GLU A 17 14.78 6.21 17.33
N HIS A 18 14.52 5.42 18.37
CA HIS A 18 14.94 4.02 18.42
C HIS A 18 14.23 3.19 17.35
N VAL A 19 12.92 3.33 17.17
CA VAL A 19 12.14 2.66 16.12
C VAL A 19 12.66 3.06 14.74
N MET A 20 12.92 4.33 14.48
CA MET A 20 13.49 4.80 13.21
C MET A 20 14.88 4.20 12.97
N ARG A 21 15.73 4.11 14.01
CA ARG A 21 17.04 3.48 13.91
C ARG A 21 16.91 2.00 13.56
N VAL A 22 16.04 1.27 14.26
CA VAL A 22 15.75 -0.14 13.99
C VAL A 22 15.24 -0.32 12.55
N CYS A 23 14.22 0.44 12.14
CA CYS A 23 13.67 0.38 10.79
C CYS A 23 14.71 0.66 9.71
N ARG A 24 15.61 1.63 9.92
CA ARG A 24 16.69 1.96 8.97
C ARG A 24 17.84 0.94 8.94
N THR A 25 17.85 -0.02 9.87
CA THR A 25 18.79 -1.16 9.89
C THR A 25 18.12 -2.47 9.47
N TRP A 26 16.80 -2.52 9.43
CA TRP A 26 16.03 -3.72 9.10
C TRP A 26 15.57 -3.69 7.64
N ASP A 27 16.48 -4.03 6.74
CA ASP A 27 16.29 -3.87 5.30
C ASP A 27 15.11 -4.70 4.73
N SER A 28 14.66 -5.75 5.41
CA SER A 28 13.50 -6.54 4.99
C SER A 28 12.20 -5.76 5.03
N ILE A 29 12.13 -4.62 5.73
CA ILE A 29 10.96 -3.72 5.64
C ILE A 29 10.73 -3.28 4.19
N ILE A 30 11.80 -3.09 3.42
CA ILE A 30 11.71 -2.72 2.00
C ILE A 30 11.10 -3.83 1.14
N SER A 31 11.09 -5.09 1.61
CA SER A 31 10.40 -6.18 0.90
C SER A 31 8.87 -6.05 0.89
N LEU A 32 8.31 -5.29 1.85
CA LEU A 32 6.88 -5.00 1.96
C LEU A 32 6.45 -3.83 1.06
N MET A 33 7.42 -3.13 0.45
CA MET A 33 7.09 -2.05 -0.46
C MET A 33 6.41 -2.60 -1.72
N PRO A 34 5.43 -1.87 -2.27
CA PRO A 34 4.81 -2.18 -3.54
C PRO A 34 5.82 -2.53 -4.64
N LYS A 35 5.48 -3.53 -5.45
CA LYS A 35 6.23 -3.90 -6.66
C LYS A 35 5.40 -3.58 -7.88
N GLY A 36 6.06 -3.28 -8.99
CA GLY A 36 5.42 -3.11 -10.28
C GLY A 36 5.19 -1.67 -10.70
N GLY A 37 5.70 -0.69 -9.96
CA GLY A 37 5.68 0.67 -10.45
C GLY A 37 4.30 1.31 -10.48
N GLU A 38 4.26 2.45 -11.13
CA GLU A 38 3.02 3.13 -11.53
C GLU A 38 2.18 2.31 -12.50
N THR A 39 2.74 1.28 -13.16
CA THR A 39 1.99 0.35 -14.04
C THR A 39 0.99 -0.49 -13.25
N ILE A 40 1.34 -0.97 -12.06
CA ILE A 40 0.42 -1.74 -11.21
C ILE A 40 -0.39 -0.81 -10.31
N TRP A 41 0.26 0.17 -9.69
CA TRP A 41 -0.35 0.93 -8.59
C TRP A 41 -1.06 2.22 -9.03
N GLY A 42 -0.91 2.61 -10.30
CA GLY A 42 -1.40 3.88 -10.83
C GLY A 42 -0.43 5.03 -10.60
N ASN A 43 -0.78 6.16 -11.21
CA ASN A 43 -0.06 7.43 -11.07
C ASN A 43 -1.07 8.57 -10.81
N LEU A 44 -0.69 9.82 -11.09
CA LEU A 44 -1.57 10.98 -10.93
C LEU A 44 -2.67 11.07 -12.00
N ASP A 45 -2.60 10.28 -13.07
CA ASP A 45 -3.55 10.34 -14.19
C ASP A 45 -4.52 9.14 -14.21
N TRP A 46 -4.15 8.04 -13.55
CA TRP A 46 -4.96 6.83 -13.52
C TRP A 46 -4.77 6.01 -12.24
N SER A 47 -5.78 5.19 -11.92
CA SER A 47 -5.68 4.14 -10.92
C SER A 47 -6.41 2.87 -11.36
N PRO A 48 -6.03 1.69 -10.83
CA PRO A 48 -6.65 0.41 -11.20
C PRO A 48 -8.11 0.25 -10.78
N LYS A 49 -8.61 1.07 -9.85
CA LYS A 49 -9.97 1.00 -9.33
C LYS A 49 -10.89 2.03 -9.98
N ASP A 50 -12.16 1.68 -10.12
CA ASP A 50 -13.21 2.66 -10.37
C ASP A 50 -13.44 3.53 -9.15
N GLY A 51 -13.87 4.78 -9.39
CA GLY A 51 -14.30 5.66 -8.32
C GLY A 51 -15.52 5.12 -7.60
N ASN A 52 -15.41 5.08 -6.28
CA ASN A 52 -16.47 5.01 -5.28
C ASN A 52 -17.41 3.80 -5.41
N ASN A 53 -16.99 2.69 -4.81
CA ASN A 53 -17.88 1.79 -4.08
C ASN A 53 -17.17 1.39 -2.78
N CYS A 54 -17.02 2.36 -1.85
CA CYS A 54 -16.72 2.06 -0.45
C CYS A 54 -18.03 2.03 0.33
N ASP A 55 -19.01 1.27 -0.16
CA ASP A 55 -20.24 0.96 0.59
C ASP A 55 -19.92 -0.11 1.62
N HIS A 56 -19.05 0.22 2.56
CA HIS A 56 -18.94 -0.56 3.77
C HIS A 56 -20.18 -0.26 4.60
N GLU A 57 -21.24 -1.08 4.44
CA GLU A 57 -22.41 -1.02 5.30
C GLU A 57 -21.93 -1.02 6.76
N LYS A 58 -22.15 0.09 7.47
CA LYS A 58 -21.94 0.16 8.92
C LYS A 58 -22.93 -0.76 9.62
N LYS A 59 -22.69 -2.07 9.61
CA LYS A 59 -23.42 -3.05 10.43
C LYS A 59 -22.68 -3.23 11.75
N GLY A 60 -22.79 -2.22 12.61
CA GLY A 60 -22.32 -2.28 13.99
C GLY A 60 -22.68 -0.99 14.73
N PRO A 61 -23.15 -1.06 15.99
CA PRO A 61 -23.59 0.12 16.72
C PRO A 61 -22.37 1.02 16.98
N VAL A 62 -22.39 2.21 16.38
CA VAL A 62 -21.47 3.29 16.71
C VAL A 62 -21.66 3.62 18.19
N LYS A 63 -20.67 3.30 19.03
CA LYS A 63 -20.60 3.84 20.39
C LYS A 63 -20.26 5.31 20.29
N HIS A 64 -21.29 6.14 20.08
CA HIS A 64 -21.22 7.55 20.40
C HIS A 64 -21.07 7.66 21.92
N PHE A 65 -19.96 8.26 22.38
CA PHE A 65 -19.97 8.90 23.69
C PHE A 65 -21.02 10.01 23.61
N ALA A 66 -22.14 9.77 24.28
CA ALA A 66 -23.28 10.68 24.27
C ALA A 66 -22.90 12.00 24.96
N SER A 67 -23.09 13.10 24.23
CA SER A 67 -23.49 14.36 24.83
C SER A 67 -24.92 14.63 24.38
N ASP A 68 -25.80 14.79 25.37
CA ASP A 68 -27.22 15.08 25.24
C ASP A 68 -27.57 16.09 24.15
N GLY A 69 -28.68 15.84 23.46
CA GLY A 69 -29.29 16.80 22.55
C GLY A 69 -30.28 16.17 21.59
N THR A 70 -31.53 16.08 22.03
CA THR A 70 -32.70 15.69 21.22
C THR A 70 -32.84 16.61 20.00
N GLN A 71 -32.95 16.06 18.79
CA GLN A 71 -33.67 16.70 17.69
C GLN A 71 -34.08 15.70 16.60
N TYR A 72 -35.40 15.61 16.38
CA TYR A 72 -36.03 15.04 15.20
C TYR A 72 -35.68 15.90 13.97
N SER A 73 -35.34 15.29 12.83
CA SER A 73 -35.88 15.75 11.54
C SER A 73 -35.73 14.71 10.42
N SER A 74 -36.69 14.80 9.52
CA SER A 74 -37.13 13.87 8.48
C SER A 74 -36.22 13.80 7.25
N TYR A 75 -36.18 12.61 6.64
CA TYR A 75 -35.69 12.37 5.29
C TYR A 75 -36.30 13.35 4.28
N THR A 76 -35.44 14.04 3.53
CA THR A 76 -35.77 14.58 2.21
C THR A 76 -34.61 14.27 1.28
N GLN A 77 -34.93 13.43 0.30
CA GLN A 77 -34.06 12.99 -0.78
C GLN A 77 -34.03 14.09 -1.83
N GLU A 78 -32.93 14.85 -1.91
CA GLU A 78 -32.64 15.71 -3.05
C GLU A 78 -31.29 15.32 -3.64
N GLY A 79 -31.36 14.80 -4.88
CA GLY A 79 -30.21 14.40 -5.66
C GLY A 79 -29.33 15.59 -6.00
N LEU A 80 -28.07 15.50 -5.60
CA LEU A 80 -27.01 16.36 -6.12
C LEU A 80 -25.95 15.47 -6.78
N GLN A 81 -26.03 15.35 -8.10
CA GLN A 81 -24.97 14.76 -8.91
C GLN A 81 -23.71 15.63 -8.76
N VAL A 82 -22.65 15.06 -8.19
CA VAL A 82 -21.29 15.59 -8.32
C VAL A 82 -20.43 14.50 -8.95
N LYS A 83 -20.21 14.68 -10.26
CA LYS A 83 -19.20 13.97 -11.06
C LYS A 83 -17.83 14.50 -10.67
N GLU A 84 -17.06 13.71 -9.92
CA GLU A 84 -15.67 13.37 -10.23
C GLU A 84 -15.12 12.43 -9.15
N ALA A 85 -14.99 11.17 -9.54
CA ALA A 85 -14.27 10.14 -8.82
C ALA A 85 -12.80 10.53 -8.64
N MET A 86 -12.22 10.37 -7.44
CA MET A 86 -10.77 10.44 -7.28
C MET A 86 -10.12 9.23 -7.98
N LYS A 87 -9.55 9.42 -9.17
CA LYS A 87 -8.97 8.36 -10.02
C LYS A 87 -7.44 8.31 -9.95
N HIS A 88 -6.83 8.23 -8.77
CA HIS A 88 -5.37 8.48 -8.69
C HIS A 88 -4.62 7.46 -7.82
N GLY A 89 -3.50 6.94 -8.33
CA GLY A 89 -2.63 5.92 -7.73
C GLY A 89 -1.64 6.45 -6.69
N ARG A 90 -2.07 7.40 -5.84
CA ARG A 90 -1.22 8.02 -4.81
C ARG A 90 -0.91 7.04 -3.68
N ILE A 91 0.24 7.18 -3.02
CA ILE A 91 0.61 6.43 -1.80
C ILE A 91 0.66 7.38 -0.59
N ILE A 92 1.33 8.52 -0.75
CA ILE A 92 1.47 9.55 0.30
C ILE A 92 1.05 10.90 -0.28
N SER A 93 0.20 11.63 0.43
CA SER A 93 -0.12 13.04 0.12
C SER A 93 0.32 13.93 1.28
N LEU A 94 0.91 15.09 1.00
CA LEU A 94 1.37 16.07 1.98
C LEU A 94 0.60 17.38 1.86
N GLY A 95 -0.12 17.74 2.92
CA GLY A 95 -0.88 18.98 3.05
C GLY A 95 -2.32 18.88 2.55
N ASN A 96 -3.21 19.58 3.26
CA ASN A 96 -4.65 19.47 3.08
C ASN A 96 -5.14 19.93 1.69
N ALA A 97 -4.54 20.98 1.13
CA ALA A 97 -4.95 21.48 -0.19
C ALA A 97 -4.72 20.47 -1.33
N VAL A 98 -3.76 19.54 -1.19
CA VAL A 98 -3.40 18.60 -2.28
C VAL A 98 -3.91 17.19 -2.06
N SER A 99 -4.12 16.75 -0.82
CA SER A 99 -5.00 15.61 -0.54
C SER A 99 -6.43 15.86 -1.06
N GLN A 100 -6.83 17.13 -1.18
CA GLN A 100 -8.16 17.56 -1.62
C GLN A 100 -8.32 17.84 -3.13
N LEU A 101 -7.25 17.98 -3.93
CA LEU A 101 -7.37 18.38 -5.35
C LEU A 101 -7.50 17.18 -6.30
N PRO A 102 -8.43 17.22 -7.28
CA PRO A 102 -8.29 16.45 -8.52
C PRO A 102 -6.98 16.83 -9.21
N ASP A 103 -6.23 15.84 -9.70
CA ASP A 103 -4.85 16.05 -10.18
C ASP A 103 -4.73 16.98 -11.40
N SER A 104 -5.81 17.25 -12.14
CA SER A 104 -5.84 18.23 -13.25
C SER A 104 -5.56 19.68 -12.82
N LEU A 105 -5.64 19.97 -11.52
CA LEU A 105 -5.39 21.28 -10.92
C LEU A 105 -4.07 21.33 -10.12
N VAL A 106 -3.31 20.24 -10.09
CA VAL A 106 -1.98 20.20 -9.46
C VAL A 106 -0.97 20.82 -10.44
N THR A 107 -0.34 21.91 -10.02
CA THR A 107 0.51 22.71 -10.92
C THR A 107 1.90 22.10 -11.09
N PRO A 108 2.65 22.42 -12.16
CA PRO A 108 4.06 22.01 -12.33
C PRO A 108 4.99 22.41 -11.16
N LEU A 109 4.61 23.43 -10.38
CA LEU A 109 5.30 23.85 -9.15
C LEU A 109 5.11 22.86 -7.98
N ASP A 110 4.02 22.08 -7.98
CA ASP A 110 3.79 20.97 -7.03
C ASP A 110 4.50 19.67 -7.47
N LEU A 111 4.97 19.66 -8.72
CA LEU A 111 5.63 18.57 -9.44
C LEU A 111 7.14 18.74 -9.54
N GLU A 112 7.75 19.77 -8.92
CA GLU A 112 9.21 19.97 -9.01
C GLU A 112 9.91 18.65 -8.67
N ALA A 113 10.50 18.05 -9.70
CA ALA A 113 11.42 16.94 -9.54
C ALA A 113 12.50 17.46 -8.61
N ILE A 114 12.58 16.90 -7.40
CA ILE A 114 13.60 17.34 -6.47
C ILE A 114 14.93 16.91 -7.10
N LEU A 115 15.60 17.84 -7.76
CA LEU A 115 16.96 17.70 -8.23
C LEU A 115 17.82 17.54 -6.98
N TRP A 116 17.99 16.30 -6.53
CA TRP A 116 18.93 15.93 -5.48
C TRP A 116 20.35 16.04 -6.02
N LYS A 117 20.81 17.27 -6.24
CA LYS A 117 22.23 17.53 -6.26
C LYS A 117 22.74 17.27 -4.85
N SER A 118 23.40 16.12 -4.67
CA SER A 118 24.28 15.88 -3.54
C SER A 118 25.44 16.87 -3.64
N ASN A 119 25.25 18.09 -3.16
CA ASN A 119 26.39 18.90 -2.77
C ASN A 119 26.94 18.26 -1.52
N SER A 120 28.05 17.54 -1.67
CA SER A 120 28.91 17.10 -0.59
C SER A 120 29.62 18.32 0.03
N ASP A 121 28.86 19.22 0.63
CA ASP A 121 29.44 20.29 1.44
C ASP A 121 29.53 19.76 2.86
N THR A 122 30.72 19.26 3.21
CA THR A 122 31.17 19.01 4.58
C THR A 122 30.95 20.27 5.42
N PHE A 123 29.92 20.27 6.27
CA PHE A 123 29.68 21.35 7.21
C PHE A 123 30.52 21.13 8.48
N ASN A 124 31.59 21.91 8.62
CA ASN A 124 32.35 22.02 9.87
C ASN A 124 31.48 22.69 10.95
N LEU A 125 31.14 21.96 12.02
CA LEU A 125 30.65 22.54 13.27
C LEU A 125 31.04 21.66 14.47
N SER A 126 31.61 22.32 15.47
CA SER A 126 32.21 21.81 16.70
C SER A 126 31.20 21.25 17.71
N HIS A 127 31.39 20.01 18.17
CA HIS A 127 31.43 19.56 19.58
C HIS A 127 31.47 18.02 19.60
N GLU A 128 32.33 17.43 20.42
CA GLU A 128 32.46 15.98 20.63
C GLU A 128 31.11 15.36 21.06
N ASP A 129 30.49 14.63 20.15
CA ASP A 129 29.54 13.54 20.39
C ASP A 129 29.63 12.64 19.16
N VAL A 130 29.79 11.33 19.34
CA VAL A 130 29.80 10.37 18.23
C VAL A 130 28.39 10.32 17.62
N ARG A 131 28.11 11.22 16.68
CA ARG A 131 26.86 11.23 15.93
C ARG A 131 26.86 10.10 14.92
N THR A 132 25.79 9.31 14.95
CA THR A 132 25.55 8.35 13.88
C THR A 132 24.96 9.10 12.69
N GLU A 133 25.14 8.59 11.47
CA GLU A 133 24.52 9.12 10.24
C GLU A 133 23.00 9.41 10.38
N TYR A 134 22.35 8.74 11.32
CA TYR A 134 20.94 8.90 11.65
C TYR A 134 20.59 10.26 12.27
N ASP A 135 21.55 10.96 12.86
CA ASP A 135 21.38 12.23 13.59
C ASP A 135 21.58 13.47 12.69
N GLU A 136 22.31 13.35 11.58
CA GLU A 136 22.71 14.49 10.72
C GLU A 136 21.64 14.90 9.69
N MET A 137 20.67 14.04 9.38
CA MET A 137 19.87 14.18 8.15
C MET A 137 18.38 14.45 8.38
N ILE A 138 18.05 15.33 9.32
CA ILE A 138 16.65 15.51 9.76
C ILE A 138 16.05 16.78 9.18
N ARG A 139 16.49 17.99 9.56
CA ARG A 139 15.68 19.20 9.33
C ARG A 139 15.58 19.67 7.87
N GLU A 140 16.69 19.76 7.14
CA GLU A 140 16.67 20.27 5.75
C GLU A 140 16.06 19.24 4.80
N SER A 141 16.30 17.96 5.03
CA SER A 141 15.69 16.87 4.26
C SER A 141 14.19 16.76 4.52
N ILE A 142 13.72 16.99 5.75
CA ILE A 142 12.28 17.13 6.06
C ILE A 142 11.68 18.30 5.29
N ARG A 143 12.33 19.47 5.30
CA ARG A 143 11.82 20.64 4.59
C ARG A 143 11.76 20.39 3.09
N LYS A 144 12.77 19.76 2.50
CA LYS A 144 12.83 19.42 1.07
C LYS A 144 11.82 18.33 0.69
N GLY A 145 11.68 17.27 1.48
CA GLY A 145 10.66 16.23 1.30
C GLY A 145 9.24 16.78 1.47
N GLY A 146 9.06 17.80 2.32
CA GLY A 146 7.80 18.52 2.47
C GLY A 146 7.40 19.40 1.28
N LYS A 147 8.33 19.70 0.35
CA LYS A 147 8.02 20.53 -0.82
C LYS A 147 7.19 19.77 -1.86
N LYS A 148 7.46 18.47 -2.02
CA LYS A 148 6.69 17.62 -2.92
C LYS A 148 5.40 17.20 -2.21
N LYS A 149 4.26 17.51 -2.83
CA LYS A 149 2.96 17.36 -2.18
C LYS A 149 2.30 15.99 -2.40
N VAL A 150 2.77 15.21 -3.37
CA VAL A 150 2.24 13.86 -3.65
C VAL A 150 3.36 12.89 -4.01
N TYR A 151 3.29 11.69 -3.46
CA TYR A 151 4.13 10.56 -3.81
C TYR A 151 3.29 9.41 -4.36
N THR A 152 3.61 9.01 -5.59
CA THR A 152 3.22 7.76 -6.25
C THR A 152 4.14 6.61 -5.82
N GLU A 153 3.89 5.40 -6.32
CA GLU A 153 4.77 4.25 -6.10
C GLU A 153 6.21 4.56 -6.50
N ARG A 154 6.44 5.10 -7.70
CA ARG A 154 7.80 5.39 -8.16
C ARG A 154 8.51 6.39 -7.25
N THR A 155 7.80 7.46 -6.92
CA THR A 155 8.40 8.62 -6.26
C THR A 155 8.60 8.43 -4.76
N VAL A 156 7.95 7.43 -4.14
CA VAL A 156 8.23 7.06 -2.75
C VAL A 156 9.60 6.38 -2.62
N PHE A 157 10.02 5.58 -3.61
CA PHE A 157 11.37 5.00 -3.64
C PHE A 157 12.44 6.05 -3.83
N ASP A 158 12.17 7.06 -4.66
CA ASP A 158 13.01 8.24 -4.72
C ASP A 158 13.13 8.79 -3.28
N LEU A 159 12.01 9.13 -2.62
CA LEU A 159 12.02 9.74 -1.29
C LEU A 159 12.90 8.95 -0.31
N LEU A 160 12.75 7.63 -0.30
CA LEU A 160 13.55 6.73 0.54
C LEU A 160 15.04 6.77 0.18
N ASN A 161 15.39 6.80 -1.11
CA ASN A 161 16.77 6.97 -1.57
C ASN A 161 17.38 8.29 -1.11
N PHE A 162 16.58 9.34 -0.97
CA PHE A 162 17.01 10.62 -0.40
C PHE A 162 17.14 10.61 1.12
N VAL A 163 16.12 10.09 1.83
CA VAL A 163 16.06 10.17 3.31
C VAL A 163 16.75 8.99 4.02
N ALA A 164 17.19 7.98 3.28
CA ALA A 164 17.88 6.81 3.81
C ALA A 164 18.72 6.07 2.74
N PRO A 165 19.69 6.74 2.08
CA PRO A 165 20.43 6.18 0.93
C PRO A 165 21.19 4.90 1.26
N LYS A 166 21.80 4.79 2.45
CA LYS A 166 22.53 3.56 2.83
C LYS A 166 21.61 2.38 3.09
N MET A 167 20.42 2.61 3.66
CA MET A 167 19.41 1.56 3.83
C MET A 167 18.94 1.08 2.46
N MET A 168 18.60 2.01 1.56
CA MET A 168 18.18 1.66 0.20
C MET A 168 19.27 0.89 -0.55
N LYS A 169 20.53 1.35 -0.49
CA LYS A 169 21.66 0.64 -1.12
C LYS A 169 21.80 -0.80 -0.64
N ARG A 170 21.58 -1.08 0.65
CA ARG A 170 21.60 -2.45 1.17
C ARG A 170 20.37 -3.24 0.73
N ALA A 171 19.18 -2.66 0.86
CA ALA A 171 17.94 -3.32 0.47
C ALA A 171 17.90 -3.68 -1.02
N GLU A 172 18.32 -2.78 -1.91
CA GLU A 172 18.37 -2.95 -3.37
C GLU A 172 19.41 -3.98 -3.85
N ALA A 173 20.33 -4.40 -2.97
CA ALA A 173 21.21 -5.54 -3.24
C ALA A 173 20.46 -6.89 -3.16
N HIS A 174 19.32 -6.94 -2.47
CA HIS A 174 18.58 -8.16 -2.16
C HIS A 174 17.14 -8.16 -2.68
N PHE A 175 16.53 -6.99 -2.86
CA PHE A 175 15.15 -6.86 -3.31
C PHE A 175 15.06 -6.07 -4.61
N SER A 176 13.97 -6.34 -5.32
CA SER A 176 13.61 -5.68 -6.55
C SER A 176 12.11 -5.40 -6.57
N HIS A 177 11.76 -4.28 -7.19
CA HIS A 177 10.39 -3.73 -7.19
C HIS A 177 9.92 -3.35 -8.59
N GLY A 178 10.72 -3.66 -9.61
CA GLY A 178 10.44 -3.30 -10.99
C GLY A 178 9.53 -4.29 -11.71
N ILE A 179 9.45 -4.09 -13.03
CA ILE A 179 8.87 -5.03 -13.99
C ILE A 179 9.95 -5.34 -15.01
N ALA A 180 10.15 -6.62 -15.34
CA ALA A 180 11.16 -6.98 -16.31
C ALA A 180 10.80 -6.47 -17.70
N ALA A 181 11.69 -5.73 -18.38
CA ALA A 181 11.46 -5.39 -19.78
C ALA A 181 11.52 -6.67 -20.64
N ASN A 182 12.54 -7.49 -20.43
CA ASN A 182 12.76 -8.77 -21.08
C ASN A 182 13.17 -9.82 -20.03
N LEU A 183 12.30 -10.79 -19.76
CA LEU A 183 12.58 -11.86 -18.78
C LEU A 183 13.68 -12.84 -19.23
N ASP A 184 14.12 -12.81 -20.49
CA ASP A 184 15.27 -13.58 -20.98
C ASP A 184 16.61 -12.92 -20.66
N ASP A 185 16.62 -11.69 -20.12
CA ASP A 185 17.84 -11.02 -19.72
C ASP A 185 18.54 -11.82 -18.60
N PRO A 186 19.81 -12.24 -18.78
CA PRO A 186 20.54 -13.04 -17.80
C PRO A 186 20.61 -12.41 -16.40
N LYS A 187 20.45 -11.08 -16.27
CA LYS A 187 20.43 -10.44 -14.95
C LYS A 187 19.35 -11.00 -14.03
N TYR A 188 18.22 -11.47 -14.57
CA TYR A 188 17.10 -12.01 -13.79
C TYR A 188 17.41 -13.39 -13.18
N SER A 189 18.53 -14.02 -13.53
CA SER A 189 19.02 -15.21 -12.81
C SER A 189 19.58 -14.86 -11.42
N HIS A 190 19.87 -13.60 -11.14
CA HIS A 190 20.39 -13.16 -9.85
C HIS A 190 19.31 -13.23 -8.76
N TYR A 191 19.66 -13.73 -7.57
CA TYR A 191 18.73 -14.04 -6.48
C TYR A 191 17.85 -12.86 -6.04
N LYS A 192 18.33 -11.63 -6.23
CA LYS A 192 17.58 -10.40 -5.87
C LYS A 192 16.24 -10.23 -6.60
N TYR A 193 16.05 -10.94 -7.72
CA TYR A 193 14.84 -10.90 -8.53
C TYR A 193 13.86 -12.02 -8.21
N TRP A 194 14.28 -13.09 -7.52
CA TRP A 194 13.46 -14.30 -7.36
C TRP A 194 12.18 -14.08 -6.55
N SER A 195 12.19 -13.12 -5.62
CA SER A 195 11.02 -12.75 -4.81
C SER A 195 10.08 -11.75 -5.50
N ASN A 196 10.43 -11.28 -6.70
CA ASN A 196 9.58 -10.40 -7.49
C ASN A 196 8.91 -11.19 -8.63
N PRO A 197 7.60 -11.48 -8.52
CA PRO A 197 6.89 -12.25 -9.54
C PRO A 197 6.74 -11.50 -10.88
N LEU A 198 7.08 -10.20 -10.93
CA LEU A 198 7.12 -9.38 -12.15
C LEU A 198 8.51 -9.35 -12.80
N GLU A 199 9.50 -9.99 -12.20
CA GLU A 199 10.89 -10.08 -12.69
C GLU A 199 11.43 -11.52 -12.68
N SER A 200 10.59 -12.50 -12.38
CA SER A 200 10.90 -13.93 -12.40
C SER A 200 9.80 -14.71 -13.13
N ARG A 201 10.14 -15.89 -13.64
CA ARG A 201 9.22 -16.78 -14.36
C ARG A 201 8.86 -17.97 -13.50
N LEU A 202 7.62 -18.45 -13.65
CA LEU A 202 7.26 -19.76 -13.14
C LEU A 202 8.07 -20.86 -13.85
N PRO A 203 8.45 -21.93 -13.12
CA PRO A 203 9.28 -23.00 -13.67
C PRO A 203 8.54 -23.86 -14.71
N ASN A 204 9.26 -24.77 -15.35
CA ASN A 204 8.64 -25.85 -16.12
C ASN A 204 8.12 -26.93 -15.15
N ALA A 205 6.87 -26.79 -14.70
CA ALA A 205 6.22 -27.72 -13.79
C ALA A 205 4.76 -27.93 -14.22
N PRO A 206 4.50 -28.70 -15.29
CA PRO A 206 3.16 -28.82 -15.89
C PRO A 206 2.12 -29.51 -14.99
N ASP A 207 2.57 -30.35 -14.06
CA ASP A 207 1.70 -31.02 -13.08
C ASP A 207 1.46 -30.18 -11.81
N MET A 208 2.09 -29.01 -11.69
CA MET A 208 1.89 -28.11 -10.56
C MET A 208 0.62 -27.28 -10.78
N GLU A 209 -0.08 -26.98 -9.68
CA GLU A 209 -1.17 -25.99 -9.65
C GLU A 209 -0.82 -24.89 -8.65
N ILE A 210 -1.21 -23.65 -8.96
CA ILE A 210 -1.05 -22.49 -8.08
C ILE A 210 -2.41 -22.09 -7.54
N TYR A 211 -2.48 -21.91 -6.23
CA TYR A 211 -3.68 -21.45 -5.54
C TYR A 211 -3.36 -20.12 -4.86
N CYS A 212 -4.03 -19.05 -5.27
CA CYS A 212 -4.00 -17.76 -4.56
C CYS A 212 -5.14 -17.72 -3.55
N LEU A 213 -4.82 -17.97 -2.29
CA LEU A 213 -5.76 -17.99 -1.17
C LEU A 213 -5.62 -16.68 -0.39
N TYR A 214 -6.64 -15.81 -0.38
CA TYR A 214 -6.57 -14.54 0.33
C TYR A 214 -7.93 -14.01 0.78
N GLY A 215 -7.89 -13.14 1.80
CA GLY A 215 -9.06 -12.49 2.37
C GLY A 215 -9.54 -11.31 1.54
N VAL A 216 -10.85 -11.06 1.57
CA VAL A 216 -11.50 -9.94 0.87
C VAL A 216 -12.66 -9.39 1.70
N ASP A 217 -13.23 -8.27 1.25
CA ASP A 217 -14.38 -7.57 1.85
C ASP A 217 -14.04 -6.89 3.18
N ILE A 218 -12.76 -6.51 3.37
CA ILE A 218 -12.29 -5.79 4.56
C ILE A 218 -11.64 -4.46 4.13
N PRO A 219 -12.03 -3.32 4.74
CA PRO A 219 -11.35 -2.05 4.53
C PRO A 219 -9.85 -2.17 4.80
N THR A 220 -9.04 -1.93 3.78
CA THR A 220 -7.59 -2.09 3.81
C THR A 220 -6.90 -0.81 3.38
N GLU A 221 -5.87 -0.39 4.12
CA GLU A 221 -5.18 0.88 3.87
C GLU A 221 -4.52 0.90 2.48
N ARG A 222 -4.76 1.96 1.70
CA ARG A 222 -4.19 2.15 0.34
C ARG A 222 -3.27 3.36 0.24
N SER A 223 -3.61 4.45 0.93
CA SER A 223 -2.84 5.69 0.87
C SER A 223 -3.10 6.56 2.09
N HIS A 224 -2.15 7.43 2.43
CA HIS A 224 -2.24 8.28 3.61
C HIS A 224 -2.06 9.76 3.26
N ALA A 225 -2.88 10.61 3.87
CA ALA A 225 -2.70 12.04 3.91
C ALA A 225 -1.91 12.42 5.17
N TYR A 226 -0.83 13.16 4.98
CA TYR A 226 0.03 13.67 6.03
C TYR A 226 0.02 15.20 6.00
N LYS A 227 0.26 15.81 7.16
CA LYS A 227 0.55 17.22 7.34
C LYS A 227 1.91 17.41 7.98
N LEU A 228 2.53 18.54 7.64
CA LEU A 228 3.74 18.97 8.32
C LEU A 228 3.36 19.55 9.70
N SER A 229 4.03 19.08 10.75
CA SER A 229 3.92 19.64 12.08
C SER A 229 4.57 21.03 12.09
N HIS A 230 3.80 22.05 12.51
CA HIS A 230 4.27 23.44 12.65
C HIS A 230 5.02 23.70 13.97
N SER A 231 5.36 22.65 14.73
CA SER A 231 6.04 22.80 15.99
C SER A 231 7.55 23.07 15.78
N ASP A 232 8.00 24.29 16.07
CA ASP A 232 9.42 24.65 16.10
C ASP A 232 10.22 23.97 17.23
N LYS A 233 9.55 23.21 18.09
CA LYS A 233 10.20 22.42 19.14
C LYS A 233 11.10 21.36 18.51
N ARG A 234 12.35 21.31 18.97
CA ARG A 234 13.40 20.36 18.56
C ARG A 234 12.96 18.89 18.60
N ASN A 235 11.94 18.58 19.39
CA ASN A 235 11.46 17.24 19.72
C ASN A 235 10.01 17.03 19.23
N SER A 236 9.75 17.12 17.92
CA SER A 236 8.41 16.80 17.40
C SER A 236 8.47 15.97 16.11
N ILE A 237 7.47 15.11 15.92
CA ILE A 237 7.34 14.29 14.70
C ILE A 237 6.97 15.23 13.55
N PRO A 238 7.80 15.32 12.50
CA PRO A 238 7.64 16.32 11.45
C PRO A 238 6.44 16.04 10.54
N PHE A 239 6.13 14.79 10.26
CA PHE A 239 4.99 14.39 9.42
C PHE A 239 4.00 13.60 10.27
N GLN A 240 2.76 14.07 10.32
CA GLN A 240 1.68 13.45 11.09
C GLN A 240 0.51 13.18 10.16
N ILE A 241 -0.26 12.11 10.40
CA ILE A 241 -1.47 11.84 9.62
C ILE A 241 -2.43 13.03 9.76
N ASP A 242 -2.96 13.49 8.64
CA ASP A 242 -3.87 14.60 8.59
C ASP A 242 -5.32 14.14 8.73
N ASN A 243 -5.78 13.97 9.97
CA ASN A 243 -7.17 13.61 10.27
C ASN A 243 -8.20 14.66 9.79
N SER A 244 -7.76 15.86 9.36
CA SER A 244 -8.66 16.89 8.81
C SER A 244 -8.91 16.74 7.30
N ALA A 245 -8.29 15.75 6.66
CA ALA A 245 -8.48 15.49 5.23
C ALA A 245 -9.80 14.77 4.90
N ASP A 246 -10.53 14.29 5.91
CA ASP A 246 -11.78 13.54 5.75
C ASP A 246 -12.84 14.37 5.04
N ARG A 247 -13.54 13.76 4.07
CA ARG A 247 -14.68 14.38 3.38
C ARG A 247 -15.98 13.80 3.92
N GLU A 248 -16.98 14.63 4.17
CA GLU A 248 -18.33 14.18 4.56
C GLU A 248 -18.99 13.25 3.53
N LYS A 249 -18.53 13.27 2.26
CA LYS A 249 -19.11 12.50 1.13
C LYS A 249 -18.21 11.41 0.56
N ASP A 250 -17.00 11.23 1.09
CA ASP A 250 -16.08 10.18 0.63
C ASP A 250 -15.94 9.11 1.71
N HIS A 251 -16.69 8.02 1.56
CA HIS A 251 -16.66 6.91 2.52
C HIS A 251 -15.33 6.16 2.54
N CYS A 252 -14.47 6.34 1.52
CA CYS A 252 -13.17 5.68 1.42
C CYS A 252 -12.08 6.38 2.24
N LEU A 253 -12.20 7.68 2.50
CA LEU A 253 -11.19 8.47 3.22
C LEU A 253 -11.65 8.72 4.67
N GLN A 254 -10.97 8.10 5.63
CA GLN A 254 -11.28 8.22 7.06
C GLN A 254 -10.02 8.42 7.88
N ASN A 255 -10.05 9.40 8.79
CA ASN A 255 -8.93 9.86 9.59
C ASN A 255 -7.64 10.07 8.77
N GLY A 256 -7.74 10.65 7.58
CA GLY A 256 -6.61 10.87 6.67
C GLY A 256 -6.04 9.59 6.04
N VAL A 257 -6.75 8.46 6.11
CA VAL A 257 -6.37 7.19 5.50
C VAL A 257 -7.41 6.78 4.48
N ASN A 258 -6.94 6.47 3.27
CA ASN A 258 -7.80 6.04 2.17
C ASN A 258 -7.82 4.52 2.12
N PHE A 259 -9.01 3.93 2.10
CA PHE A 259 -9.24 2.50 2.19
C PHE A 259 -9.70 1.90 0.86
N VAL A 260 -9.36 0.64 0.66
CA VAL A 260 -9.76 -0.19 -0.48
C VAL A 260 -10.08 -1.61 0.01
N ASP A 261 -10.84 -2.36 -0.80
CA ASP A 261 -11.02 -3.80 -0.58
C ASP A 261 -9.68 -4.57 -0.46
N GLY A 262 -9.59 -5.47 0.52
CA GLY A 262 -8.43 -6.27 0.91
C GLY A 262 -8.73 -7.14 2.15
N ASP A 263 -7.68 -7.49 2.88
CA ASP A 263 -7.72 -8.38 4.06
C ASP A 263 -7.41 -7.68 5.40
N GLU A 264 -7.65 -6.37 5.51
CA GLU A 264 -7.21 -5.44 6.59
C GLU A 264 -5.79 -4.87 6.36
N SER A 265 -4.88 -5.66 5.79
CA SER A 265 -3.44 -5.35 5.69
C SER A 265 -2.96 -5.21 4.26
N VAL A 266 -3.36 -6.15 3.40
CA VAL A 266 -2.92 -6.33 2.02
C VAL A 266 -4.10 -6.05 1.07
N PRO A 267 -4.02 -5.01 0.22
CA PRO A 267 -5.03 -4.73 -0.78
C PRO A 267 -5.22 -5.90 -1.75
N VAL A 268 -6.46 -6.11 -2.24
CA VAL A 268 -6.78 -7.18 -3.21
C VAL A 268 -5.88 -7.14 -4.45
N ILE A 269 -5.52 -5.95 -4.94
CA ILE A 269 -4.59 -5.81 -6.07
C ILE A 269 -3.22 -6.44 -5.78
N SER A 270 -2.71 -6.34 -4.55
CA SER A 270 -1.44 -6.94 -4.16
C SER A 270 -1.56 -8.46 -4.00
N ALA A 271 -2.66 -8.94 -3.42
CA ALA A 271 -2.86 -10.36 -3.14
C ALA A 271 -3.22 -11.17 -4.39
N GLY A 272 -4.04 -10.60 -5.29
CA GLY A 272 -4.68 -11.34 -6.37
C GLY A 272 -4.15 -11.08 -7.79
N PHE A 273 -3.46 -9.96 -8.05
CA PHE A 273 -3.16 -9.54 -9.43
C PHE A 273 -2.37 -10.57 -10.24
N MET A 274 -1.37 -11.20 -9.63
CA MET A 274 -0.58 -12.22 -10.34
C MET A 274 -1.46 -13.42 -10.72
N CYS A 275 -2.28 -13.96 -9.83
CA CYS A 275 -3.17 -15.06 -10.20
C CYS A 275 -4.29 -14.67 -11.17
N ALA A 276 -4.77 -13.42 -11.12
CA ALA A 276 -5.84 -12.94 -11.99
C ALA A 276 -5.36 -12.69 -13.43
N LYS A 277 -4.11 -12.24 -13.60
CA LYS A 277 -3.59 -11.82 -14.91
C LYS A 277 -2.18 -12.26 -15.19
N GLY A 278 -1.24 -12.03 -14.27
CA GLY A 278 0.18 -12.30 -14.51
C GLY A 278 0.48 -13.77 -14.81
N TRP A 279 -0.11 -14.69 -14.06
CA TRP A 279 0.05 -16.15 -14.16
C TRP A 279 -1.17 -16.83 -14.78
N ARG A 280 -2.22 -16.09 -15.13
CA ARG A 280 -3.45 -16.66 -15.68
C ARG A 280 -3.21 -17.14 -17.11
N GLY A 281 -3.28 -18.45 -17.31
CA GLY A 281 -3.00 -19.06 -18.61
C GLY A 281 -1.52 -18.98 -19.00
N ARG A 282 -1.23 -19.00 -20.31
CA ARG A 282 0.15 -18.93 -20.81
C ARG A 282 0.56 -17.49 -21.03
N THR A 283 1.49 -17.01 -20.22
CA THR A 283 2.06 -15.65 -20.28
C THR A 283 3.58 -15.72 -20.22
N ARG A 284 4.26 -14.59 -20.38
CA ARG A 284 5.71 -14.46 -20.19
C ARG A 284 6.14 -14.73 -18.75
N PHE A 285 5.25 -14.57 -17.77
CA PHE A 285 5.48 -14.89 -16.37
C PHE A 285 5.10 -16.35 -16.04
N ASN A 286 4.19 -16.94 -16.80
CA ASN A 286 3.78 -18.35 -16.74
C ASN A 286 3.97 -19.06 -18.11
N PRO A 287 5.23 -19.28 -18.54
CA PRO A 287 5.54 -19.74 -19.90
C PRO A 287 5.05 -21.17 -20.21
N HIS A 288 4.80 -21.97 -19.18
CA HIS A 288 4.34 -23.36 -19.29
C HIS A 288 2.84 -23.52 -19.00
N GLY A 289 2.12 -22.43 -18.71
CA GLY A 289 0.68 -22.47 -18.51
C GLY A 289 0.24 -23.27 -17.29
N ILE A 290 1.00 -23.17 -16.20
CA ILE A 290 0.67 -23.77 -14.89
C ILE A 290 -0.74 -23.31 -14.49
N ALA A 291 -1.62 -24.27 -14.18
CA ALA A 291 -2.99 -23.96 -13.81
C ALA A 291 -2.99 -23.10 -12.53
N THR A 292 -3.78 -22.03 -12.55
CA THR A 292 -3.77 -21.01 -11.49
C THR A 292 -5.20 -20.68 -11.10
N TYR A 293 -5.51 -20.85 -9.81
CA TYR A 293 -6.84 -20.67 -9.23
C TYR A 293 -6.84 -19.56 -8.17
N ILE A 294 -7.91 -18.79 -8.13
CA ILE A 294 -8.14 -17.76 -7.11
C ILE A 294 -9.18 -18.27 -6.12
N ARG A 295 -8.85 -18.22 -4.83
CA ARG A 295 -9.72 -18.58 -3.71
C ARG A 295 -9.83 -17.41 -2.75
N GLU A 296 -10.91 -16.65 -2.86
CA GLU A 296 -11.17 -15.52 -1.98
C GLU A 296 -12.02 -15.95 -0.77
N TYR A 297 -11.72 -15.39 0.40
CA TYR A 297 -12.41 -15.68 1.66
C TYR A 297 -13.00 -14.39 2.22
N LYS A 298 -14.33 -14.28 2.21
CA LYS A 298 -15.02 -13.13 2.80
C LYS A 298 -14.90 -13.14 4.31
N HIS A 299 -14.78 -11.95 4.88
CA HIS A 299 -14.87 -11.75 6.32
C HIS A 299 -16.32 -11.74 6.80
N LYS A 300 -16.62 -12.54 7.82
CA LYS A 300 -17.84 -12.43 8.62
C LYS A 300 -17.47 -12.03 10.05
N GLN A 301 -17.98 -10.89 10.52
CA GLN A 301 -17.70 -10.35 11.86
C GLN A 301 -18.10 -11.29 13.02
N GLN A 302 -18.95 -12.29 12.76
CA GLN A 302 -19.31 -13.34 13.70
C GLN A 302 -19.20 -14.70 13.00
N GLY A 303 -18.40 -15.61 13.56
CA GLY A 303 -18.25 -16.98 13.09
C GLY A 303 -16.79 -17.43 12.93
N ILE A 304 -16.62 -18.59 12.30
CA ILE A 304 -15.32 -19.25 12.05
C ILE A 304 -14.79 -18.90 10.64
N GLU A 305 -15.28 -17.81 10.05
CA GLU A 305 -15.01 -17.38 8.67
C GLU A 305 -14.42 -15.97 8.67
N SER A 306 -13.20 -15.81 9.21
CA SER A 306 -12.47 -14.54 9.12
C SER A 306 -11.69 -14.46 7.80
N GLY A 307 -11.78 -13.33 7.13
CA GLY A 307 -10.91 -12.97 6.00
C GLY A 307 -9.75 -12.06 6.41
N GLU A 308 -9.56 -11.77 7.69
CA GLU A 308 -8.52 -10.84 8.15
C GLU A 308 -7.14 -11.50 8.03
N SER A 309 -6.13 -10.74 7.61
CA SER A 309 -4.77 -11.24 7.36
C SER A 309 -4.21 -12.09 8.51
N PHE A 310 -4.45 -11.67 9.75
CA PHE A 310 -3.96 -12.38 10.95
C PHE A 310 -4.83 -13.56 11.38
N ASN A 311 -6.11 -13.60 10.97
CA ASN A 311 -7.07 -14.61 11.42
C ASN A 311 -7.54 -15.55 10.30
N ILE A 312 -7.07 -15.37 9.06
CA ILE A 312 -7.49 -16.16 7.90
C ILE A 312 -7.13 -17.65 8.04
N MET A 313 -6.08 -17.99 8.80
CA MET A 313 -5.72 -19.38 9.11
C MET A 313 -6.80 -20.10 9.93
N GLY A 314 -7.65 -19.36 10.65
CA GLY A 314 -8.80 -19.91 11.36
C GLY A 314 -10.04 -20.08 10.47
N ASN A 315 -10.00 -19.64 9.20
CA ASN A 315 -11.15 -19.73 8.31
C ASN A 315 -11.42 -21.18 7.89
N VAL A 316 -12.59 -21.72 8.24
CA VAL A 316 -12.93 -23.12 7.96
C VAL A 316 -12.87 -23.45 6.47
N ALA A 317 -13.36 -22.56 5.61
CA ALA A 317 -13.32 -22.78 4.16
C ALA A 317 -11.88 -22.80 3.62
N LEU A 318 -10.98 -22.00 4.22
CA LEU A 318 -9.56 -22.01 3.82
C LEU A 318 -8.89 -23.29 4.27
N VAL A 319 -9.12 -23.69 5.51
CA VAL A 319 -8.59 -24.94 6.05
C VAL A 319 -9.11 -26.13 5.24
N GLU A 320 -10.39 -26.13 4.86
CA GLU A 320 -10.97 -27.16 4.01
C GLU A 320 -10.29 -27.22 2.63
N ASP A 321 -10.10 -26.07 1.96
CA ASP A 321 -9.40 -26.02 0.67
C ASP A 321 -7.97 -26.56 0.78
N ILE A 322 -7.21 -26.12 1.81
CA ILE A 322 -5.85 -26.60 2.06
C ILE A 322 -5.84 -28.12 2.30
N LEU A 323 -6.75 -28.65 3.12
CA LEU A 323 -6.82 -30.07 3.41
C LEU A 323 -7.19 -30.90 2.19
N ARG A 324 -8.11 -30.42 1.35
CA ARG A 324 -8.48 -31.08 0.10
C ARG A 324 -7.30 -31.12 -0.87
N VAL A 325 -6.61 -29.99 -1.07
CA VAL A 325 -5.41 -29.92 -1.93
C VAL A 325 -4.30 -30.83 -1.39
N ALA A 326 -4.05 -30.80 -0.07
CA ALA A 326 -3.07 -31.69 0.56
C ALA A 326 -3.42 -33.18 0.45
N ALA A 327 -4.72 -33.51 0.36
CA ALA A 327 -5.22 -34.86 0.11
C ALA A 327 -5.18 -35.28 -1.37
N GLY A 328 -4.70 -34.41 -2.27
CA GLY A 328 -4.55 -34.67 -3.70
C GLY A 328 -5.71 -34.22 -4.58
N ALA A 329 -6.67 -33.45 -4.03
CA ALA A 329 -7.70 -32.81 -4.84
C ALA A 329 -7.07 -31.76 -5.77
N LYS A 330 -7.51 -31.72 -7.02
CA LYS A 330 -7.12 -30.68 -8.00
C LYS A 330 -7.99 -29.44 -7.87
N GLY A 331 -7.63 -28.39 -8.60
CA GLY A 331 -8.38 -27.13 -8.54
C GLY A 331 -9.83 -27.31 -8.97
N GLU A 332 -10.08 -28.15 -9.97
CA GLU A 332 -11.42 -28.52 -10.42
C GLU A 332 -12.24 -29.22 -9.33
N ASP A 333 -11.61 -30.07 -8.51
CA ASP A 333 -12.27 -30.81 -7.42
C ASP A 333 -12.68 -29.90 -6.24
N ILE A 334 -11.99 -28.77 -6.06
CA ILE A 334 -12.34 -27.75 -5.06
C ILE A 334 -13.20 -26.60 -5.63
N SER A 335 -13.90 -26.87 -6.74
CA SER A 335 -14.80 -25.93 -7.44
C SER A 335 -14.11 -24.79 -8.20
N GLY A 336 -12.80 -24.89 -8.45
CA GLY A 336 -12.04 -23.91 -9.21
C GLY A 336 -12.01 -22.52 -8.54
N ASP A 337 -12.10 -21.49 -9.38
CA ASP A 337 -12.07 -20.09 -8.95
C ASP A 337 -13.28 -19.74 -8.08
N ARG A 338 -13.02 -19.09 -6.94
CA ARG A 338 -14.01 -18.43 -6.11
C ARG A 338 -13.60 -16.98 -5.91
N ILE A 339 -14.22 -16.09 -6.68
CA ILE A 339 -13.90 -14.66 -6.73
C ILE A 339 -15.15 -13.86 -6.34
N PHE A 340 -15.00 -12.99 -5.36
CA PHE A 340 -16.00 -12.06 -4.86
C PHE A 340 -15.63 -10.60 -5.12
N SER A 341 -14.34 -10.29 -5.15
CA SER A 341 -13.79 -8.96 -5.37
C SER A 341 -13.80 -8.57 -6.84
N ASP A 342 -13.52 -7.30 -7.11
CA ASP A 342 -13.35 -6.77 -8.47
C ASP A 342 -11.99 -7.10 -9.10
N ILE A 343 -11.21 -8.05 -8.56
CA ILE A 343 -9.83 -8.30 -9.00
C ILE A 343 -9.71 -8.53 -10.51
N MET A 344 -10.67 -9.23 -11.13
CA MET A 344 -10.65 -9.46 -12.58
C MET A 344 -10.75 -8.14 -13.35
N ARG A 345 -11.73 -7.30 -13.00
CA ARG A 345 -11.92 -5.95 -13.58
C ARG A 345 -10.73 -5.03 -13.32
N ILE A 346 -10.17 -5.07 -12.11
CA ILE A 346 -8.97 -4.33 -11.72
C ILE A 346 -7.79 -4.76 -12.60
N SER A 347 -7.61 -6.07 -12.78
CA SER A 347 -6.50 -6.62 -13.55
C SER A 347 -6.57 -6.25 -15.03
N GLU A 348 -7.76 -6.20 -15.63
CA GLU A 348 -7.97 -5.83 -17.03
C GLU A 348 -7.47 -4.41 -17.33
N ARG A 349 -7.65 -3.49 -16.38
CA ARG A 349 -7.24 -2.07 -16.50
C ARG A 349 -5.74 -1.85 -16.42
N ILE A 350 -5.03 -2.75 -15.77
CA ILE A 350 -3.58 -2.66 -15.62
C ILE A 350 -2.92 -3.04 -16.94
N ASN A 351 -2.27 -2.06 -17.58
CA ASN A 351 -1.58 -2.27 -18.85
C ASN A 351 -0.21 -2.93 -18.65
N LEU A 352 -0.22 -4.21 -18.29
CA LEU A 352 0.97 -5.05 -18.20
C LEU A 352 1.12 -5.90 -19.46
N ILE A 353 2.30 -5.86 -20.07
CA ILE A 353 2.65 -6.73 -21.20
C ILE A 353 2.78 -8.17 -20.68
N LEU A 354 1.94 -9.05 -21.22
CA LEU A 354 1.89 -10.47 -20.89
C LEU A 354 2.72 -11.33 -21.82
#